data_AF-A0A9E1ARX6-F1
#
_entry.id   AF-A0A9E1ARX6-F1
#
_cell.length_a   1.000
_cell.length_b   1.000
_cell.length_c   1.000
_cell.angle_alpha   90.00
_cell.angle_beta   90.00
_cell.angle_gamma   90.00
#
_symmetry.space_group_name_H-M   'P 1'
#
loop_
_entity.id
_entity.type
_entity.pdbx_description
1 polymer ?
#
loop_
_entity_poly.entity_id
_entity_poly.type
_entity_poly.pdbx_seq_one_letter_code
_entity_poly.pdbx_strand_id
1 'polypeptide(L)'
;MSQMLNTSLAEFQQYLKQEEKSQATLEKYLRDVRCFFAFLQDREICKNETIAYKEYLSQNYAPASVNSMLVALNIFLRFMGMQNYCVKLLKIQRQIFCGEEKELTQQEYRRLVKAAHGTRLSYIIQTLCGTGIRVSELKYITVEAVCEGKAIVNCKNKTRIIFIPASLQKILKEYVKKNGLHTGAVFVGKNGKPLDRSFIWRQMKSLCQKARVSPDKVYPHNLRHLFARTFYSIEKDIVRLADLLGHSSINTTRIYTMETGNQHLNRLERVQQILIVT
;
A
#
# COMPACT_ATOMS: atom_id res chain seq x y z
N MET A 1 37.10 -1.15 9.60
CA MET A 1 35.98 -1.27 8.65
C MET A 1 34.64 -0.75 9.20
N SER A 2 34.24 -1.12 10.42
CA SER A 2 32.97 -0.69 11.04
C SER A 2 32.80 0.83 11.18
N GLN A 3 33.88 1.55 11.48
CA GLN A 3 33.85 3.01 11.65
C GLN A 3 33.68 3.76 10.32
N MET A 4 34.42 3.36 9.27
CA MET A 4 34.25 3.87 7.90
C MET A 4 32.82 3.61 7.37
N LEU A 5 32.28 2.41 7.61
CA LEU A 5 30.91 2.07 7.21
C LEU A 5 29.86 2.96 7.92
N ASN A 6 30.05 3.20 9.21
CA ASN A 6 29.13 4.07 9.97
C ASN A 6 29.19 5.52 9.49
N THR A 7 30.38 6.03 9.14
CA THR A 7 30.54 7.37 8.56
C THR A 7 29.86 7.47 7.20
N SER A 8 30.12 6.53 6.27
CA SER A 8 29.48 6.53 4.95
C SER A 8 27.96 6.36 5.02
N LEU A 9 27.43 5.62 6.00
CA LEU A 9 25.98 5.50 6.19
C LEU A 9 25.35 6.77 6.77
N ALA A 10 26.06 7.52 7.62
CA ALA A 10 25.58 8.79 8.14
C ALA A 10 25.53 9.85 7.04
N GLU A 11 26.57 9.93 6.21
CA GLU A 11 26.61 10.81 5.03
C GLU A 11 25.53 10.42 4.02
N PHE A 12 25.35 9.13 3.76
CA PHE A 12 24.27 8.64 2.89
C PHE A 12 22.89 8.99 3.44
N GLN A 13 22.69 8.92 4.77
CA GLN A 13 21.44 9.35 5.39
C GLN A 13 21.19 10.85 5.19
N GLN A 14 22.23 11.69 5.28
CA GLN A 14 22.11 13.12 5.02
C GLN A 14 21.80 13.41 3.55
N TYR A 15 22.49 12.73 2.62
CA TYR A 15 22.20 12.80 1.19
C TYR A 15 20.75 12.46 0.89
N LEU A 16 20.23 11.35 1.43
CA LEU A 16 18.84 10.97 1.19
C LEU A 16 17.83 11.97 1.79
N LYS A 17 18.19 12.69 2.87
CA LYS A 17 17.36 13.78 3.41
C LYS A 17 17.34 14.99 2.48
N GLN A 18 18.48 15.36 1.89
CA GLN A 18 18.57 16.43 0.89
C GLN A 18 17.76 16.10 -0.37
N GLU A 19 17.71 14.81 -0.72
CA GLU A 19 16.87 14.24 -1.77
C GLU A 19 15.37 14.14 -1.42
N GLU A 20 14.94 14.79 -0.34
CA GLU A 20 13.56 14.87 0.16
C GLU A 20 12.88 13.49 0.38
N LYS A 21 13.68 12.44 0.65
CA LYS A 21 13.12 11.11 0.92
C LYS A 21 12.46 11.09 2.30
N SER A 22 11.28 10.48 2.39
CA SER A 22 10.59 10.34 3.67
C SER A 22 11.35 9.47 4.66
N GLN A 23 11.16 9.71 5.95
CA GLN A 23 11.76 8.93 7.04
C GLN A 23 11.65 7.41 6.87
N ALA A 24 10.47 6.90 6.48
CA ALA A 24 10.29 5.46 6.24
C ALA A 24 11.13 4.92 5.06
N THR A 25 11.37 5.74 4.04
CA THR A 25 12.25 5.39 2.91
C THR A 25 13.72 5.43 3.33
N LEU A 26 14.12 6.43 4.14
CA LEU A 26 15.46 6.52 4.72
C LEU A 26 15.81 5.25 5.51
N GLU A 27 14.97 4.92 6.50
CA GLU A 27 15.19 3.76 7.37
C GLU A 27 15.24 2.45 6.60
N LYS A 28 14.38 2.31 5.58
CA LYS A 28 14.39 1.14 4.71
C LYS A 28 15.68 1.07 3.89
N TYR A 29 16.07 2.15 3.22
CA TYR A 29 17.27 2.13 2.37
C TYR A 29 18.53 1.89 3.19
N LEU A 30 18.65 2.52 4.35
CA LEU A 30 19.76 2.26 5.28
C LEU A 30 19.81 0.79 5.72
N ARG A 31 18.65 0.19 6.01
CA ARG A 31 18.55 -1.23 6.35
C ARG A 31 18.97 -2.13 5.19
N ASP A 32 18.44 -1.87 3.99
CA ASP A 32 18.75 -2.66 2.80
C ASP A 32 20.25 -2.59 2.45
N VAL A 33 20.85 -1.41 2.59
CA VAL A 33 22.31 -1.22 2.41
C VAL A 33 23.11 -1.95 3.50
N ARG A 34 22.68 -1.89 4.77
CA ARG A 34 23.32 -2.69 5.83
C ARG A 34 23.24 -4.19 5.56
N CYS A 35 22.14 -4.69 5.00
CA CYS A 35 22.03 -6.09 4.60
C CYS A 35 23.03 -6.46 3.50
N PHE A 36 23.33 -5.55 2.57
CA PHE A 36 24.38 -5.76 1.57
C PHE A 36 25.77 -5.85 2.22
N PHE A 37 26.11 -4.93 3.13
CA PHE A 37 27.39 -5.00 3.84
C PHE A 37 27.51 -6.24 4.73
N ALA A 38 26.42 -6.68 5.34
CA ALA A 38 26.38 -7.94 6.08
C ALA A 38 26.60 -9.17 5.18
N PHE A 39 26.17 -9.12 3.91
CA PHE A 39 26.49 -10.17 2.93
C PHE A 39 27.96 -10.08 2.47
N LEU A 40 28.47 -8.86 2.28
CA LEU A 40 29.80 -8.61 1.76
C LEU A 40 30.90 -9.00 2.77
N GLN A 41 30.64 -8.78 4.08
CA GLN A 41 31.62 -8.95 5.15
C GLN A 41 32.87 -8.10 4.88
N ASP A 42 34.08 -8.68 4.94
CA ASP A 42 35.36 -8.00 4.70
C ASP A 42 35.79 -7.92 3.23
N ARG A 43 34.92 -8.34 2.30
CA ARG A 43 35.22 -8.28 0.86
C ARG A 43 35.07 -6.86 0.32
N GLU A 44 35.86 -6.51 -0.68
CA GLU A 44 35.72 -5.23 -1.36
C GLU A 44 34.51 -5.20 -2.29
N ILE A 45 33.93 -4.00 -2.48
CA ILE A 45 32.83 -3.82 -3.42
C ILE A 45 33.37 -3.91 -4.84
N CYS A 46 32.99 -4.97 -5.54
CA CYS A 46 33.23 -5.11 -6.98
C CYS A 46 31.96 -5.57 -7.71
N LYS A 47 32.01 -5.56 -9.04
CA LYS A 47 30.87 -5.97 -9.86
C LYS A 47 30.40 -7.39 -9.55
N ASN A 48 31.34 -8.33 -9.38
CA ASN A 48 31.03 -9.73 -9.13
C ASN A 48 30.28 -9.89 -7.80
N GLU A 49 30.68 -9.16 -6.75
CA GLU A 49 30.00 -9.22 -5.45
C GLU A 49 28.58 -8.65 -5.50
N THR A 50 28.35 -7.59 -6.25
CA THR A 50 26.99 -7.04 -6.43
C THR A 50 26.08 -8.01 -7.21
N ILE A 51 26.64 -8.78 -8.16
CA ILE A 51 25.90 -9.82 -8.89
C ILE A 51 25.61 -11.01 -7.97
N ALA A 52 26.61 -11.48 -7.22
CA ALA A 52 26.45 -12.55 -6.24
C ALA A 52 25.39 -12.19 -5.19
N TYR A 53 25.35 -10.93 -4.74
CA TYR A 53 24.31 -10.47 -3.83
C TYR A 53 22.92 -10.52 -4.47
N LYS A 54 22.79 -10.12 -5.74
CA LYS A 54 21.52 -10.23 -6.47
C LYS A 54 21.05 -11.69 -6.57
N GLU A 55 21.95 -12.63 -6.81
CA GLU A 55 21.65 -14.07 -6.88
C GLU A 55 21.19 -14.59 -5.52
N TYR A 56 21.92 -14.26 -4.46
CA TYR A 56 21.55 -14.54 -3.07
C TYR A 56 20.14 -14.00 -2.75
N LEU A 57 19.86 -12.74 -3.09
CA LEU A 57 18.54 -12.16 -2.87
C LEU A 57 17.43 -12.88 -3.65
N SER A 58 17.73 -13.29 -4.88
CA SER A 58 16.76 -13.98 -5.75
C SER A 58 16.38 -15.37 -5.24
N GLN A 59 17.26 -16.03 -4.49
CA GLN A 59 16.98 -17.33 -3.86
C GLN A 59 16.17 -17.21 -2.56
N ASN A 60 16.30 -16.09 -1.85
CA ASN A 60 15.75 -15.94 -0.49
C ASN A 60 14.53 -15.02 -0.40
N TYR A 61 14.26 -14.20 -1.43
CA TYR A 61 13.20 -13.19 -1.39
C TYR A 61 12.35 -13.18 -2.66
N ALA A 62 11.10 -12.73 -2.50
CA ALA A 62 10.22 -12.49 -3.64
C ALA A 62 10.80 -11.43 -4.59
N PRO A 63 10.64 -11.56 -5.93
CA PRO A 63 11.27 -10.67 -6.90
C PRO A 63 11.03 -9.17 -6.68
N ALA A 64 9.83 -8.79 -6.20
CA ALA A 64 9.51 -7.41 -5.88
C ALA A 64 10.34 -6.87 -4.70
N SER A 65 10.57 -7.69 -3.68
CA SER A 65 11.44 -7.39 -2.54
C SER A 65 12.89 -7.24 -2.99
N VAL A 66 13.38 -8.18 -3.83
CA VAL A 66 14.71 -8.12 -4.43
C VAL A 66 14.92 -6.78 -5.14
N ASN A 67 14.02 -6.42 -6.06
CA ASN A 67 14.11 -5.15 -6.78
C ASN A 67 14.11 -3.94 -5.84
N SER A 68 13.29 -3.98 -4.79
CA SER A 68 13.23 -2.93 -3.79
C SER A 68 14.54 -2.77 -3.00
N MET A 69 15.25 -3.86 -2.71
CA MET A 69 16.57 -3.84 -2.06
C MET A 69 17.67 -3.41 -3.03
N LEU A 70 17.64 -3.92 -4.27
CA LEU A 70 18.59 -3.53 -5.32
C LEU A 70 18.48 -2.05 -5.69
N VAL A 71 17.29 -1.45 -5.63
CA VAL A 71 17.12 0.00 -5.79
C VAL A 71 17.86 0.77 -4.70
N ALA A 72 17.71 0.37 -3.43
CA ALA A 72 18.41 1.02 -2.32
C ALA A 72 19.93 0.89 -2.49
N LEU A 73 20.41 -0.31 -2.84
CA LEU A 73 21.82 -0.58 -3.10
C LEU A 73 22.35 0.28 -4.26
N ASN A 74 21.67 0.31 -5.40
CA ASN A 74 22.11 1.10 -6.55
C ASN A 74 22.14 2.61 -6.26
N ILE A 75 21.21 3.13 -5.45
CA ILE A 75 21.25 4.53 -5.02
C ILE A 75 22.48 4.81 -4.16
N PHE A 76 22.78 3.90 -3.22
CA PHE A 76 23.99 3.99 -2.40
C PHE A 76 25.27 3.91 -3.22
N LEU A 77 25.38 2.95 -4.16
CA LEU A 77 26.55 2.81 -5.02
C LEU A 77 26.80 4.05 -5.88
N ARG A 78 25.74 4.69 -6.40
CA ARG A 78 25.88 5.96 -7.14
C ARG A 78 26.35 7.10 -6.24
N PHE A 79 25.83 7.18 -5.02
CA PHE A 79 26.27 8.15 -4.02
C PHE A 79 27.76 8.02 -3.71
N MET A 80 28.27 6.78 -3.61
CA MET A 80 29.70 6.49 -3.42
C MET A 80 30.56 6.67 -4.69
N GLY A 81 30.01 7.15 -5.81
CA GLY A 81 30.73 7.25 -7.09
C GLY A 81 30.96 5.90 -7.81
N MET A 82 30.42 4.81 -7.29
CA MET A 82 30.60 3.43 -7.75
C MET A 82 29.54 3.00 -8.79
N GLN A 83 29.24 3.85 -9.77
CA GLN A 83 28.15 3.62 -10.72
C GLN A 83 28.34 2.34 -11.55
N ASN A 84 29.59 1.97 -11.85
CA ASN A 84 29.96 0.77 -12.60
C ASN A 84 29.54 -0.53 -11.90
N TYR A 85 29.40 -0.51 -10.58
CA TYR A 85 29.00 -1.67 -9.76
C TYR A 85 27.48 -1.80 -9.60
N CYS A 86 26.67 -0.88 -10.14
CA CYS A 86 25.21 -1.00 -10.09
C CYS A 86 24.69 -2.24 -10.83
N VAL A 87 23.67 -2.91 -10.29
CA VAL A 87 23.09 -4.12 -10.89
C VAL A 87 21.72 -3.87 -11.51
N LYS A 88 21.44 -4.60 -12.60
CA LYS A 88 20.13 -4.56 -13.25
C LYS A 88 19.08 -5.21 -12.36
N LEU A 89 17.91 -4.57 -12.26
CA LEU A 89 16.75 -5.11 -11.58
C LEU A 89 16.23 -6.37 -12.29
N LEU A 90 15.56 -7.25 -11.55
CA LEU A 90 14.82 -8.38 -12.11
C LEU A 90 13.67 -7.86 -12.97
N LYS A 91 13.52 -8.40 -14.17
CA LYS A 91 12.36 -8.15 -15.02
C LYS A 91 11.19 -8.96 -14.46
N ILE A 92 10.21 -8.26 -13.88
CA ILE A 92 9.00 -8.88 -13.36
C ILE A 92 7.89 -8.62 -14.38
N GLN A 93 7.43 -9.68 -15.06
CA GLN A 93 6.19 -9.60 -15.80
C GLN A 93 5.05 -9.50 -14.77
N ARG A 94 4.28 -8.42 -14.83
CA ARG A 94 3.11 -8.29 -13.97
C ARG A 94 2.10 -9.34 -14.40
N GLN A 95 1.83 -10.29 -13.52
CA GLN A 95 0.74 -11.24 -13.71
C GLN A 95 -0.57 -10.45 -13.73
N ILE A 96 -1.33 -10.62 -14.81
CA ILE A 96 -2.67 -10.05 -15.00
C ILE A 96 -3.71 -10.84 -14.18
N PHE A 97 -3.27 -11.92 -13.51
CA PHE A 97 -4.09 -12.86 -12.76
C PHE A 97 -3.66 -12.85 -11.29
N CYS A 98 -4.56 -12.47 -10.40
CA CYS A 98 -4.43 -12.63 -8.95
C CYS A 98 -5.46 -13.67 -8.60
N GLY A 99 -5.04 -14.75 -7.94
CA GLY A 99 -5.99 -15.75 -7.48
C GLY A 99 -7.05 -15.10 -6.59
N GLU A 100 -8.32 -15.34 -6.91
CA GLU A 100 -9.48 -14.83 -6.16
C GLU A 100 -9.39 -15.14 -4.66
N GLU A 101 -8.65 -16.20 -4.31
CA GLU A 101 -8.39 -16.65 -2.94
C GLU A 101 -7.68 -15.62 -2.05
N LYS A 102 -7.01 -14.61 -2.63
CA LYS A 102 -6.31 -13.56 -1.86
C LYS A 102 -7.17 -12.32 -1.65
N GLU A 103 -8.29 -12.20 -2.35
CA GLU A 103 -9.10 -11.00 -2.35
C GLU A 103 -10.27 -11.07 -1.36
N LEU A 104 -10.55 -9.94 -0.73
CA LEU A 104 -11.67 -9.80 0.18
C LEU A 104 -12.97 -9.60 -0.61
N THR A 105 -13.95 -10.46 -0.41
CA THR A 105 -15.28 -10.37 -1.02
C THR A 105 -16.19 -9.39 -0.28
N GLN A 106 -17.25 -8.92 -0.94
CA GLN A 106 -18.26 -8.07 -0.29
C GLN A 106 -18.95 -8.78 0.90
N GLN A 107 -19.16 -10.10 0.81
CA GLN A 107 -19.73 -10.89 1.90
C GLN A 107 -18.78 -10.99 3.09
N GLU A 108 -17.49 -11.28 2.86
CA GLU A 108 -16.47 -11.30 3.92
C GLU A 108 -16.33 -9.92 4.58
N TYR A 109 -16.35 -8.84 3.80
CA TYR A 109 -16.37 -7.47 4.33
C TYR A 109 -17.56 -7.21 5.26
N ARG A 110 -18.78 -7.59 4.85
CA ARG A 110 -19.97 -7.44 5.71
C ARG A 110 -19.82 -8.21 7.03
N ARG A 111 -19.26 -9.43 6.98
CA ARG A 111 -18.98 -10.21 8.20
C ARG A 111 -17.94 -9.54 9.10
N LEU A 112 -16.89 -8.94 8.55
CA LEU A 112 -15.90 -8.17 9.32
C LEU A 112 -16.53 -6.95 10.01
N VAL A 113 -17.32 -6.16 9.30
CA VAL A 113 -18.01 -4.99 9.86
C VAL A 113 -18.97 -5.42 10.98
N LYS A 114 -19.73 -6.51 10.78
CA LYS A 114 -20.63 -7.08 11.79
C LYS A 114 -19.86 -7.58 13.02
N ALA A 115 -18.74 -8.28 12.82
CA ALA A 115 -17.90 -8.77 13.92
C ALA A 115 -17.32 -7.63 14.77
N ALA A 116 -17.02 -6.49 14.14
CA ALA A 116 -16.50 -5.28 14.77
C ALA A 116 -17.59 -4.34 15.32
N HIS A 117 -18.88 -4.66 15.16
CA HIS A 117 -19.99 -3.77 15.48
C HIS A 117 -19.89 -3.18 16.89
N GLY A 118 -20.21 -1.88 17.03
CA GLY A 118 -20.13 -1.16 18.30
C GLY A 118 -18.72 -0.73 18.72
N THR A 119 -17.67 -1.24 18.07
CA THR A 119 -16.28 -0.86 18.35
C THR A 119 -15.78 0.23 17.39
N ARG A 120 -14.77 1.00 17.80
CA ARG A 120 -14.05 1.97 16.95
C ARG A 120 -13.57 1.35 15.63
N LEU A 121 -13.17 0.07 15.66
CA LEU A 121 -12.64 -0.63 14.48
C LEU A 121 -13.68 -0.78 13.36
N SER A 122 -14.97 -0.92 13.69
CA SER A 122 -16.03 -0.97 12.68
C SER A 122 -16.06 0.31 11.84
N TYR A 123 -16.00 1.47 12.50
CA TYR A 123 -15.96 2.76 11.83
C TYR A 123 -14.69 2.94 10.98
N ILE A 124 -13.54 2.44 11.44
CA ILE A 124 -12.29 2.47 10.68
C ILE A 124 -12.40 1.61 9.41
N ILE A 125 -12.87 0.37 9.53
CA ILE A 125 -13.02 -0.54 8.39
C ILE A 125 -13.98 0.05 7.35
N GLN A 126 -15.11 0.60 7.79
CA GLN A 126 -16.09 1.27 6.92
C GLN A 126 -15.51 2.53 6.27
N THR A 127 -14.71 3.31 6.97
CA THR A 127 -14.04 4.49 6.40
C THR A 127 -13.04 4.08 5.32
N LEU A 128 -12.14 3.14 5.62
CA LEU A 128 -11.13 2.66 4.68
C LEU A 128 -11.76 2.07 3.41
N CYS A 129 -12.79 1.23 3.58
CA CYS A 129 -13.46 0.59 2.45
C CYS A 129 -14.40 1.56 1.72
N GLY A 130 -15.07 2.48 2.40
CA GLY A 130 -16.04 3.41 1.80
C GLY A 130 -15.41 4.56 1.03
N THR A 131 -14.16 4.90 1.33
CA THR A 131 -13.42 6.00 0.67
C THR A 131 -12.23 5.52 -0.16
N GLY A 132 -11.84 4.25 -0.04
CA GLY A 132 -10.70 3.67 -0.74
C GLY A 132 -9.34 4.23 -0.29
N ILE A 133 -9.25 4.91 0.84
CA ILE A 133 -8.02 5.61 1.28
C ILE A 133 -6.95 4.65 1.79
N ARG A 134 -5.69 5.09 1.81
CA ARG A 134 -4.62 4.37 2.50
C ARG A 134 -4.77 4.57 4.02
N VAL A 135 -4.29 3.63 4.82
CA VAL A 135 -4.30 3.78 6.30
C VAL A 135 -3.57 5.02 6.77
N SER A 136 -2.46 5.37 6.12
CA SER A 136 -1.70 6.58 6.41
C SER A 136 -2.50 7.87 6.17
N GLU A 137 -3.58 7.78 5.41
CA GLU A 137 -4.47 8.90 5.08
C GLU A 137 -5.65 8.99 6.06
N LEU A 138 -5.88 7.97 6.91
CA LEU A 138 -6.96 7.94 7.89
C LEU A 138 -6.90 9.13 8.86
N LYS A 139 -5.70 9.63 9.15
CA LYS A 139 -5.48 10.79 10.03
C LYS A 139 -6.09 12.10 9.50
N TYR A 140 -6.37 12.19 8.20
CA TYR A 140 -6.99 13.37 7.59
C TYR A 140 -8.52 13.30 7.60
N ILE A 141 -9.10 12.19 8.07
CA ILE A 141 -10.54 12.11 8.30
C ILE A 141 -10.80 12.77 9.66
N THR A 142 -11.06 14.08 9.62
CA THR A 142 -11.34 14.90 10.80
C THR A 142 -12.83 15.14 10.99
N VAL A 143 -13.23 15.64 12.16
CA VAL A 143 -14.63 16.01 12.45
C VAL A 143 -15.13 17.03 11.41
N GLU A 144 -14.30 18.01 11.08
CA GLU A 144 -14.58 19.05 10.09
C GLU A 144 -14.76 18.42 8.70
N ALA A 145 -13.85 17.55 8.29
CA ALA A 145 -13.94 16.85 7.01
C ALA A 145 -15.21 15.99 6.89
N VAL A 146 -15.62 15.33 7.98
CA VAL A 146 -16.87 14.56 8.06
C VAL A 146 -18.10 15.46 7.96
N CYS A 147 -18.05 16.66 8.52
CA CYS A 147 -19.12 17.65 8.41
C CYS A 147 -19.22 18.24 7.00
N GLU A 148 -18.10 18.57 6.39
CA GLU A 148 -18.01 19.11 5.02
C GLU A 148 -18.22 18.07 3.93
N GLY A 149 -18.06 16.78 4.24
CA GLY A 149 -18.15 15.69 3.27
C GLY A 149 -16.92 15.53 2.37
N LYS A 150 -15.80 16.19 2.69
CA LYS A 150 -14.55 16.10 1.96
C LYS A 150 -13.35 16.24 2.90
N ALA A 151 -12.29 15.50 2.64
CA ALA A 151 -11.01 15.62 3.33
C ALA A 151 -9.92 16.04 2.35
N ILE A 152 -9.11 17.03 2.72
CA ILE A 152 -7.95 17.46 1.94
C ILE A 152 -6.72 16.71 2.47
N VAL A 153 -6.07 15.94 1.59
CA VAL A 153 -4.91 15.12 1.96
C VAL A 153 -3.67 15.62 1.25
N ASN A 154 -2.70 16.03 2.06
CA ASN A 154 -1.39 16.47 1.60
C ASN A 154 -0.38 15.33 1.81
N CYS A 155 0.06 14.71 0.72
CA CYS A 155 1.08 13.65 0.73
C CYS A 155 2.23 14.02 -0.20
N LYS A 156 3.42 14.29 0.36
CA LYS A 156 4.70 14.41 -0.38
C LYS A 156 4.56 15.20 -1.70
N ASN A 157 4.12 16.45 -1.60
CA ASN A 157 3.93 17.38 -2.73
C ASN A 157 2.72 17.11 -3.64
N LYS A 158 1.79 16.24 -3.25
CA LYS A 158 0.48 16.08 -3.90
C LYS A 158 -0.65 16.31 -2.90
N THR A 159 -1.50 17.28 -3.22
CA THR A 159 -2.79 17.49 -2.55
C THR A 159 -3.86 16.77 -3.33
N ARG A 160 -4.68 15.96 -2.65
CA ARG A 160 -5.89 15.40 -3.24
C ARG A 160 -7.09 15.55 -2.32
N ILE A 161 -8.26 15.62 -2.92
CA ILE A 161 -9.54 15.65 -2.21
C ILE A 161 -10.07 14.23 -2.13
N ILE A 162 -10.53 13.84 -0.94
CA ILE A 162 -11.22 12.58 -0.69
C ILE A 162 -12.66 12.93 -0.34
N PHE A 163 -13.60 12.46 -1.13
CA PHE A 163 -15.02 12.62 -0.83
C PHE A 163 -15.48 11.60 0.21
N ILE A 164 -16.30 12.05 1.14
CA ILE A 164 -16.92 11.24 2.20
C ILE A 164 -18.42 11.17 1.88
N PRO A 165 -18.92 10.05 1.35
CA PRO A 165 -20.33 9.89 0.99
C PRO A 165 -21.26 10.17 2.18
N ALA A 166 -22.46 10.70 1.91
CA ALA A 166 -23.42 11.07 2.95
C ALA A 166 -23.77 9.91 3.91
N SER A 167 -23.85 8.68 3.39
CA SER A 167 -24.05 7.46 4.20
C SER A 167 -22.93 7.23 5.20
N LEU A 168 -21.66 7.43 4.79
CA LEU A 168 -20.51 7.33 5.67
C LEU A 168 -20.44 8.51 6.63
N GLN A 169 -20.78 9.72 6.19
CA GLN A 169 -20.86 10.88 7.09
C GLN A 169 -21.84 10.63 8.24
N LYS A 170 -23.01 10.05 7.97
CA LYS A 170 -23.99 9.71 9.03
C LYS A 170 -23.38 8.78 10.08
N ILE A 171 -22.76 7.68 9.63
CA ILE A 171 -22.09 6.70 10.50
C ILE A 171 -20.97 7.35 11.32
N LEU A 172 -20.18 8.24 10.71
CA LEU A 172 -19.09 8.93 11.40
C LEU A 172 -19.58 10.01 12.37
N LYS A 173 -20.64 10.74 12.04
CA LYS A 173 -21.27 11.74 12.93
C LYS A 173 -21.83 11.07 14.19
N GLU A 174 -22.43 9.89 14.06
CA GLU A 174 -22.86 9.08 15.21
C GLU A 174 -21.67 8.71 16.11
N TYR A 175 -20.56 8.28 15.51
CA TYR A 175 -19.33 7.99 16.26
C TYR A 175 -18.74 9.23 16.95
N VAL A 176 -18.65 10.35 16.24
CA VAL A 176 -18.15 11.63 16.77
C VAL A 176 -18.97 12.07 17.97
N LYS A 177 -20.30 12.03 17.87
CA LYS A 177 -21.22 12.37 18.97
C LYS A 177 -21.05 11.42 20.15
N LYS A 178 -20.99 10.11 19.91
CA LYS A 178 -20.83 9.08 20.96
C LYS A 178 -19.54 9.26 21.76
N ASN A 179 -18.47 9.76 21.13
CA ASN A 179 -17.16 9.92 21.77
C ASN A 179 -16.87 11.37 22.20
N GLY A 180 -17.82 12.29 22.10
CA GLY A 180 -17.63 13.69 22.48
C GLY A 180 -16.51 14.41 21.71
N LEU A 181 -16.32 14.05 20.43
CA LEU A 181 -15.29 14.65 19.60
C LEU A 181 -15.81 15.95 18.98
N HIS A 182 -15.05 17.03 19.11
CA HIS A 182 -15.44 18.35 18.59
C HIS A 182 -14.57 18.82 17.42
N THR A 183 -13.29 18.45 17.40
CA THR A 183 -12.34 18.88 16.37
C THR A 183 -11.26 17.83 16.13
N GLY A 184 -10.60 17.91 14.97
CA GLY A 184 -9.41 17.11 14.65
C GLY A 184 -9.74 15.68 14.21
N ALA A 185 -8.72 14.83 14.19
CA ALA A 185 -8.83 13.49 13.64
C ALA A 185 -9.88 12.64 14.38
N VAL A 186 -10.79 12.00 13.64
CA VAL A 186 -11.85 11.16 14.20
C VAL A 186 -11.28 9.93 14.92
N PHE A 187 -10.17 9.39 14.40
CA PHE A 187 -9.56 8.15 14.90
C PHE A 187 -8.23 8.42 15.59
N VAL A 188 -8.28 8.68 16.89
CA VAL A 188 -7.12 8.91 17.75
C VAL A 188 -6.94 7.83 18.82
N GLY A 189 -5.71 7.63 19.28
CA GLY A 189 -5.37 6.81 20.44
C GLY A 189 -5.69 7.53 21.76
N LYS A 190 -5.43 6.86 22.89
CA LYS A 190 -5.67 7.43 24.24
C LYS A 190 -4.94 8.76 24.47
N ASN A 191 -3.82 8.96 23.77
CA ASN A 191 -2.96 10.13 23.92
C ASN A 191 -3.29 11.24 22.91
N GLY A 192 -4.47 11.18 22.25
CA GLY A 192 -4.89 12.14 21.21
C GLY A 192 -4.13 12.04 19.87
N LYS A 193 -3.09 11.21 19.79
CA LYS A 193 -2.31 10.99 18.57
C LYS A 193 -3.05 10.08 17.57
N PRO A 194 -2.86 10.26 16.24
CA PRO A 194 -3.39 9.35 15.25
C PRO A 194 -3.02 7.89 15.53
N LEU A 195 -3.92 6.96 15.18
CA LEU A 195 -3.68 5.54 15.39
C LEU A 195 -2.52 5.02 14.55
N ASP A 196 -1.67 4.19 15.15
CA ASP A 196 -0.59 3.51 14.45
C ASP A 196 -1.15 2.46 13.46
N ARG A 197 -0.49 2.34 12.30
CA ARG A 197 -0.89 1.39 11.25
C ARG A 197 -0.81 -0.05 11.73
N SER A 198 0.24 -0.40 12.47
CA SER A 198 0.46 -1.75 12.99
C SER A 198 -0.60 -2.11 14.03
N PHE A 199 -1.01 -1.12 14.85
CA PHE A 199 -2.13 -1.28 15.77
C PHE A 199 -3.45 -1.56 15.05
N ILE A 200 -3.80 -0.79 14.02
CA ILE A 200 -5.01 -1.03 13.22
C ILE A 200 -4.96 -2.43 12.61
N TRP A 201 -3.82 -2.81 12.04
CA TRP A 201 -3.66 -4.14 11.42
C TRP A 201 -3.86 -5.26 12.43
N ARG A 202 -3.24 -5.19 13.61
CA ARG A 202 -3.40 -6.20 14.68
C ARG A 202 -4.87 -6.33 15.10
N GLN A 203 -5.57 -5.22 15.29
CA GLN A 203 -6.99 -5.25 15.64
C GLN A 203 -7.86 -5.83 14.52
N MET A 204 -7.54 -5.56 13.24
CA MET A 204 -8.25 -6.20 12.13
C MET A 204 -8.02 -7.71 12.13
N LYS A 205 -6.79 -8.17 12.39
CA LYS A 205 -6.46 -9.61 12.45
C LYS A 205 -7.22 -10.32 13.58
N SER A 206 -7.42 -9.68 14.74
CA SER A 206 -8.21 -10.29 15.82
C SER A 206 -9.69 -10.49 15.47
N LEU A 207 -10.23 -9.83 14.43
CA LEU A 207 -11.59 -10.08 13.98
C LEU A 207 -11.76 -11.35 13.13
N CYS A 208 -10.67 -11.90 12.59
CA CYS A 208 -10.73 -12.92 11.53
C CYS A 208 -11.50 -14.17 11.96
N GLN A 209 -11.22 -14.66 13.18
CA GLN A 209 -11.89 -15.82 13.74
C GLN A 209 -13.39 -15.57 13.93
N LYS A 210 -13.75 -14.44 14.55
CA LYS A 210 -15.16 -14.05 14.79
C LYS A 210 -15.93 -13.82 13.49
N ALA A 211 -15.28 -13.23 12.48
CA ALA A 211 -15.87 -12.93 11.18
C ALA A 211 -15.89 -14.12 10.21
N ARG A 212 -15.21 -15.22 10.55
CA ARG A 212 -14.98 -16.36 9.65
C ARG A 212 -14.43 -15.90 8.29
N VAL A 213 -13.31 -15.18 8.35
CA VAL A 213 -12.58 -14.70 7.18
C VAL A 213 -11.12 -15.10 7.34
N SER A 214 -10.51 -15.62 6.27
CA SER A 214 -9.09 -15.98 6.29
C SER A 214 -8.23 -14.78 6.73
N PRO A 215 -7.35 -14.93 7.74
CA PRO A 215 -6.45 -13.87 8.16
C PRO A 215 -5.68 -13.27 6.99
N ASP A 216 -5.24 -14.06 6.02
CA ASP A 216 -4.41 -13.60 4.90
C ASP A 216 -5.11 -12.56 4.03
N LYS A 217 -6.44 -12.54 4.01
CA LYS A 217 -7.23 -11.52 3.31
C LYS A 217 -7.40 -10.23 4.11
N VAL A 218 -7.24 -10.27 5.43
CA VAL A 218 -7.62 -9.16 6.31
C VAL A 218 -6.43 -8.23 6.55
N TYR A 219 -6.31 -7.24 5.67
CA TYR A 219 -5.36 -6.14 5.81
C TYR A 219 -5.88 -4.91 5.06
N PRO A 220 -5.44 -3.69 5.44
CA PRO A 220 -6.05 -2.47 4.92
C PRO A 220 -5.97 -2.26 3.40
N HIS A 221 -4.93 -2.78 2.75
CA HIS A 221 -4.85 -2.68 1.30
C HIS A 221 -5.95 -3.51 0.63
N ASN A 222 -6.32 -4.67 1.17
CA ASN A 222 -7.40 -5.50 0.59
C ASN A 222 -8.77 -4.81 0.67
N LEU A 223 -9.03 -3.99 1.70
CA LEU A 223 -10.23 -3.14 1.75
C LEU A 223 -10.26 -2.12 0.60
N ARG A 224 -9.11 -1.52 0.31
CA ARG A 224 -8.95 -0.60 -0.83
C ARG A 224 -9.09 -1.33 -2.17
N HIS A 225 -8.61 -2.58 -2.28
CA HIS A 225 -8.85 -3.42 -3.45
C HIS A 225 -10.35 -3.67 -3.66
N LEU A 226 -11.07 -4.05 -2.59
CA LEU A 226 -12.51 -4.25 -2.66
C LEU A 226 -13.25 -2.97 -3.09
N PHE A 227 -12.88 -1.81 -2.55
CA PHE A 227 -13.41 -0.52 -3.00
C PHE A 227 -13.17 -0.30 -4.49
N ALA A 228 -11.92 -0.43 -4.93
CA ALA A 228 -11.52 -0.16 -6.30
C ALA A 228 -12.22 -1.07 -7.32
N ARG A 229 -12.31 -2.37 -7.02
CA ARG A 229 -13.05 -3.35 -7.82
C ARG A 229 -14.54 -3.04 -7.87
N THR A 230 -15.14 -2.69 -6.72
CA THR A 230 -16.57 -2.33 -6.64
C THR A 230 -16.86 -1.07 -7.46
N PHE A 231 -16.03 -0.04 -7.33
CA PHE A 231 -16.16 1.19 -8.11
C PHE A 231 -16.01 0.91 -9.61
N TYR A 232 -14.97 0.18 -10.00
CA TYR A 232 -14.75 -0.18 -11.40
C TYR A 232 -15.89 -1.05 -11.97
N SER A 233 -16.50 -1.91 -11.15
CA SER A 233 -17.64 -2.72 -11.60
C SER A 233 -18.87 -1.88 -11.98
N ILE A 234 -19.01 -0.69 -11.38
CA ILE A 234 -20.11 0.25 -11.63
C ILE A 234 -19.75 1.20 -12.78
N GLU A 235 -18.61 1.89 -12.68
CA GLU A 235 -18.27 3.01 -13.57
C GLU A 235 -17.54 2.57 -14.85
N LYS A 236 -16.83 1.43 -14.81
CA LYS A 236 -15.96 0.93 -15.89
C LYS A 236 -14.87 1.90 -16.39
N ASP A 237 -14.61 2.99 -15.67
CA ASP A 237 -13.57 3.97 -15.97
C ASP A 237 -12.35 3.81 -15.05
N ILE A 238 -11.22 3.38 -15.63
CA ILE A 238 -9.95 3.19 -14.92
C ILE A 238 -9.23 4.51 -14.62
N VAL A 239 -9.44 5.55 -15.43
CA VAL A 239 -8.79 6.87 -15.28
C VAL A 239 -9.40 7.57 -14.08
N ARG A 240 -10.73 7.66 -14.02
CA ARG A 240 -11.44 8.19 -12.85
C ARG A 240 -11.10 7.45 -11.56
N LEU A 241 -10.99 6.12 -11.63
CA LEU A 241 -10.55 5.34 -10.48
C LEU A 241 -9.12 5.68 -10.03
N ALA A 242 -8.20 5.90 -10.98
CA ALA A 242 -6.82 6.28 -10.66
C ALA A 242 -6.77 7.65 -9.96
N ASP A 243 -7.56 8.61 -10.42
CA ASP A 243 -7.67 9.95 -9.83
C ASP A 243 -8.25 9.88 -8.40
N LEU A 244 -9.34 9.15 -8.23
CA LEU A 244 -10.01 8.94 -6.94
C LEU A 244 -9.07 8.31 -5.89
N LEU A 245 -8.29 7.31 -6.32
CA LEU A 245 -7.31 6.64 -5.47
C LEU A 245 -6.01 7.44 -5.30
N GLY A 246 -5.77 8.48 -6.09
CA GLY A 246 -4.52 9.25 -6.08
C GLY A 246 -3.33 8.39 -6.52
N HIS A 247 -3.48 7.69 -7.63
CA HIS A 247 -2.43 6.88 -8.25
C HIS A 247 -1.63 7.72 -9.25
N SER A 248 -0.34 7.92 -8.98
CA SER A 248 0.58 8.64 -9.91
C SER A 248 0.81 7.92 -11.25
N SER A 249 0.36 6.67 -11.38
CA SER A 249 0.47 5.88 -12.60
C SER A 249 -0.74 4.99 -12.76
N ILE A 250 -1.35 5.03 -13.95
CA ILE A 250 -2.47 4.16 -14.36
C ILE A 250 -2.09 2.68 -14.21
N ASN A 251 -0.81 2.34 -14.39
CA ASN A 251 -0.32 0.98 -14.21
C ASN A 251 -0.55 0.45 -12.78
N THR A 252 -0.64 1.31 -11.78
CA THR A 252 -0.98 0.92 -10.40
C THR A 252 -2.48 0.64 -10.25
N THR A 253 -3.32 1.22 -11.11
CA THR A 253 -4.77 1.04 -11.12
C THR A 253 -5.20 -0.16 -11.97
N ARG A 254 -4.37 -0.57 -12.95
CA ARG A 254 -4.60 -1.75 -13.82
C ARG A 254 -4.75 -3.06 -13.04
N ILE A 255 -4.25 -3.13 -11.82
CA ILE A 255 -4.47 -4.29 -10.93
C ILE A 255 -5.95 -4.45 -10.53
N TYR A 256 -6.80 -3.44 -10.72
CA TYR A 256 -8.23 -3.50 -10.38
C TYR A 256 -9.12 -3.81 -11.58
N THR A 257 -8.57 -3.76 -12.81
CA THR A 257 -9.25 -4.26 -14.01
C THR A 257 -9.03 -5.75 -14.19
N MET A 258 -8.49 -6.42 -13.17
CA MET A 258 -8.23 -7.85 -13.19
C MET A 258 -9.56 -8.58 -13.22
N GLU A 259 -9.82 -9.19 -14.36
CA GLU A 259 -10.97 -10.04 -14.58
C GLU A 259 -10.57 -11.48 -14.30
N THR A 260 -11.53 -12.26 -13.83
CA THR A 260 -11.34 -13.69 -13.64
C THR A 260 -11.07 -14.32 -15.02
N GLY A 261 -10.27 -15.38 -15.10
CA GLY A 261 -9.98 -16.03 -16.39
C GLY A 261 -11.26 -16.38 -17.18
N ASN A 262 -12.33 -16.77 -16.46
CA ASN A 262 -13.66 -17.01 -17.02
C ASN A 262 -14.35 -15.77 -17.56
N GLN A 263 -14.22 -14.61 -16.90
CA GLN A 263 -14.77 -13.35 -17.43
C GLN A 263 -14.02 -12.91 -18.69
N HIS A 264 -12.71 -13.15 -18.74
CA HIS A 264 -11.91 -12.87 -19.92
C HIS A 264 -12.27 -13.79 -21.09
N LEU A 265 -12.42 -15.10 -20.84
CA LEU A 265 -12.88 -16.09 -21.82
C LEU A 265 -14.27 -15.73 -22.35
N ASN A 266 -15.25 -15.45 -21.49
CA ASN A 266 -16.60 -15.04 -21.91
C ASN A 266 -16.59 -13.77 -22.79
N ARG A 267 -15.66 -12.84 -22.55
CA ARG A 267 -15.50 -11.66 -23.42
C ARG A 267 -14.86 -12.01 -24.75
N LEU A 268 -13.83 -12.86 -24.75
CA LEU A 268 -13.23 -13.34 -25.97
C LEU A 268 -14.22 -14.15 -26.80
N GLU A 269 -15.06 -14.97 -26.18
CA GLU A 269 -16.15 -15.70 -26.85
C GLU A 269 -17.16 -14.74 -27.46
N ARG A 270 -17.55 -13.66 -26.77
CA ARG A 270 -18.42 -12.62 -27.36
C ARG A 270 -17.76 -11.90 -28.54
N VAL A 271 -16.46 -11.62 -28.45
CA VAL A 271 -15.70 -11.03 -29.56
C VAL A 271 -15.64 -12.02 -30.73
N GLN A 272 -15.43 -13.31 -30.46
CA GLN A 272 -15.41 -14.35 -31.47
C GLN A 272 -16.78 -14.57 -32.12
N GLN A 273 -17.88 -14.49 -31.39
CA GLN A 273 -19.23 -14.54 -31.97
C GLN A 273 -19.50 -13.40 -32.97
N ILE A 274 -18.80 -12.27 -32.84
CA ILE A 274 -18.91 -11.13 -33.75
C ILE A 274 -17.95 -11.26 -34.94
N LEU A 275 -16.74 -11.80 -34.70
CA LEU A 275 -15.67 -11.83 -35.69
C LEU A 275 -15.60 -13.13 -36.50
N ILE A 276 -16.11 -14.24 -35.97
CA ILE A 276 -16.16 -15.53 -36.64
C ILE A 276 -17.54 -15.68 -37.26
N VAL A 277 -17.60 -15.51 -38.58
CA VAL A 277 -18.78 -15.86 -39.38
C VAL A 277 -18.76 -17.38 -39.54
N THR A 278 -19.87 -18.03 -39.16
CA THR A 278 -20.06 -19.48 -39.38
C THR A 278 -20.70 -19.71 -40.74
#